data_AF-A0A949DWT4-F1
#
_entry.id   AF-A0A949DWT4-F1
#
_cell.length_a   1.000
_cell.length_b   1.000
_cell.length_c   1.000
_cell.angle_alpha   90.00
_cell.angle_beta   90.00
_cell.angle_gamma   90.00
#
_symmetry.space_group_name_H-M   'P 1'
#
loop_
_entity.id
_entity.type
_entity.pdbx_description
1 polymer ?
#
loop_
_entity_poly.entity_id
_entity_poly.type
_entity_poly.pdbx_seq_one_letter_code
_entity_poly.pdbx_strand_id
1 'polypeptide(L)'
;MDLRKLPKTEFAAAVAQIAGERNIDAQSILDSIELGLVSAYKKDQKDKGNPIDDTIDFSVNLSPQTGIFRIFRIEENGNKVDVTPPGFGRIAAQTAKQVIDQKITEAERENIIAEYRDKIGTLIYGNILRIESSKIIIGINKTEGILPKAEQVRNQEYELGSRKLFLMKDIVEDELTGKKNIILSQADREFVHQLFVREVPEVSSGTVILEKIARSPGERTKVAVFSKQAGIDPVGSCIGQKGTRIQSVLNELPGHEKIDVILFSTNLDQFIVQALSPAQEVRIVSQDDNKVTVSVPEDQLALAIGAGGENVRLAGYLIDRDIDIISHQAKTKSTSTSSIKTPKKSGKTKRVKKNKETKTKK
;
A
#
# COMPACT_ATOMS: atom_id res chain seq x y z
N MET A 1 31.40 12.40 29.02
CA MET A 1 32.54 11.85 29.80
C MET A 1 33.52 11.23 28.80
N ASP A 2 34.83 11.50 28.88
CA ASP A 2 35.81 11.02 27.89
C ASP A 2 36.13 9.53 28.12
N LEU A 3 35.61 8.65 27.26
CA LEU A 3 35.70 7.18 27.36
C LEU A 3 37.14 6.65 27.24
N ARG A 4 38.11 7.47 26.79
CA ARG A 4 39.53 7.09 26.66
C ARG A 4 40.26 6.96 28.01
N LYS A 5 39.60 7.31 29.12
CA LYS A 5 40.18 7.36 30.47
C LYS A 5 39.66 6.29 31.44
N LEU A 6 38.95 5.27 30.98
CA LEU A 6 38.45 4.18 31.83
C LEU A 6 39.55 3.12 32.09
N PRO A 7 39.71 2.61 33.33
CA PRO A 7 40.54 1.42 33.59
C PRO A 7 39.94 0.21 32.84
N LYS A 8 40.82 -0.60 32.21
CA LYS A 8 40.46 -1.71 31.31
C LYS A 8 39.91 -2.92 32.07
N THR A 9 38.70 -2.83 32.57
CA THR A 9 37.90 -3.99 32.99
C THR A 9 37.25 -4.63 31.77
N GLU A 10 36.99 -5.94 31.82
CA GLU A 10 36.32 -6.66 30.72
C GLU A 10 34.92 -6.08 30.42
N PHE A 11 34.18 -5.68 31.46
CA PHE A 11 32.85 -5.09 31.32
C PHE A 11 32.88 -3.75 30.57
N ALA A 12 33.72 -2.79 31.02
CA ALA A 12 33.80 -1.48 30.39
C ALA A 12 34.30 -1.57 28.95
N ALA A 13 35.26 -2.48 28.68
CA ALA A 13 35.74 -2.74 27.34
C ALA A 13 34.62 -3.31 26.43
N ALA A 14 33.82 -4.24 26.93
CA ALA A 14 32.70 -4.81 26.17
C ALA A 14 31.62 -3.77 25.85
N VAL A 15 31.20 -2.97 26.83
CA VAL A 15 30.21 -1.89 26.61
C VAL A 15 30.74 -0.85 25.63
N ALA A 16 32.01 -0.44 25.77
CA ALA A 16 32.64 0.51 24.87
C ALA A 16 32.79 -0.03 23.44
N GLN A 17 33.08 -1.32 23.29
CA GLN A 17 33.16 -1.98 21.99
C GLN A 17 31.78 -1.98 21.30
N ILE A 18 30.73 -2.41 22.01
CA ILE A 18 29.37 -2.45 21.46
C ILE A 18 28.90 -1.04 21.08
N ALA A 19 29.16 -0.06 21.95
CA ALA A 19 28.86 1.35 21.69
C ALA A 19 29.56 1.86 20.42
N GLY A 20 30.86 1.57 20.28
CA GLY A 20 31.67 2.00 19.14
C GLY A 20 31.30 1.34 17.81
N GLU A 21 31.08 0.03 17.80
CA GLU A 21 30.77 -0.73 16.57
C GLU A 21 29.40 -0.40 16.00
N ARG A 22 28.42 -0.12 16.87
CA ARG A 22 27.00 0.06 16.49
C ARG A 22 26.53 1.50 16.59
N ASN A 23 27.44 2.44 16.88
CA ASN A 23 27.18 3.86 17.07
C ASN A 23 26.06 4.12 18.11
N ILE A 24 26.10 3.38 19.23
CA ILE A 24 25.15 3.47 20.34
C ILE A 24 25.81 4.25 21.46
N ASP A 25 25.07 5.15 22.10
CA ASP A 25 25.58 5.82 23.29
C ASP A 25 25.75 4.83 24.46
N ALA A 26 26.96 4.80 25.04
CA ALA A 26 27.29 3.88 26.12
C ALA A 26 26.45 4.14 27.38
N GLN A 27 26.09 5.40 27.65
CA GLN A 27 25.26 5.74 28.81
C GLN A 27 23.84 5.20 28.64
N SER A 28 23.24 5.37 27.46
CA SER A 28 21.94 4.78 27.11
C SER A 28 21.87 3.25 27.33
N ILE A 29 22.96 2.52 27.02
CA ILE A 29 23.05 1.08 27.30
C ILE A 29 23.01 0.82 28.81
N LEU A 30 23.81 1.55 29.61
CA LEU A 30 23.87 1.39 31.06
C LEU A 30 22.53 1.71 31.72
N ASP A 31 21.89 2.82 31.35
CA ASP A 31 20.58 3.22 31.86
C ASP A 31 19.51 2.17 31.58
N SER A 32 19.57 1.56 30.39
CA SER A 32 18.66 0.48 30.02
C SER A 32 18.90 -0.79 30.82
N ILE A 33 20.16 -1.12 31.12
CA ILE A 33 20.50 -2.27 31.97
C ILE A 33 19.95 -2.03 33.38
N GLU A 34 20.09 -0.82 33.93
CA GLU A 34 19.54 -0.47 35.24
C GLU A 34 18.01 -0.65 35.27
N LEU A 35 17.29 -0.13 34.28
CA LEU A 35 15.84 -0.32 34.15
C LEU A 35 15.44 -1.80 34.01
N GLY A 36 16.20 -2.55 33.22
CA GLY A 36 16.02 -3.99 33.03
C GLY A 36 16.20 -4.76 34.34
N LEU A 37 17.21 -4.40 35.15
CA LEU A 37 17.49 -5.01 36.44
C LEU A 37 16.37 -4.75 37.46
N VAL A 38 15.79 -3.55 37.49
CA VAL A 38 14.60 -3.26 38.32
C VAL A 38 13.44 -4.18 37.91
N SER A 39 13.18 -4.28 36.61
CA SER A 39 12.10 -5.11 36.08
C SER A 39 12.30 -6.60 36.39
N ALA A 40 13.54 -7.09 36.27
CA ALA A 40 13.92 -8.45 36.61
C ALA A 40 13.78 -8.74 38.10
N TYR A 41 14.16 -7.78 38.96
CA TYR A 41 14.01 -7.89 40.41
C TYR A 41 12.54 -7.96 40.84
N LYS A 42 11.68 -7.07 40.31
CA LYS A 42 10.23 -7.10 40.56
C LYS A 42 9.63 -8.46 40.19
N LYS A 43 10.05 -9.02 39.05
CA LYS A 43 9.62 -10.35 38.59
C LYS A 43 10.09 -11.49 39.51
N ASP A 44 11.37 -11.52 39.87
CA ASP A 44 11.94 -12.55 40.77
C ASP A 44 11.24 -12.55 42.15
N GLN A 45 10.91 -11.38 42.69
CA GLN A 45 10.20 -11.28 43.97
C GLN A 45 8.75 -11.75 43.88
N LYS A 46 8.07 -11.44 42.77
CA LYS A 46 6.73 -11.96 42.48
C LYS A 46 6.72 -13.50 42.40
N ASP A 47 7.71 -14.08 41.72
CA ASP A 47 7.85 -15.55 41.58
C ASP A 47 8.12 -16.23 42.94
N LYS A 48 8.75 -15.52 43.88
CA LYS A 48 8.97 -15.97 45.27
C LYS A 48 7.78 -15.75 46.21
N GLY A 49 6.65 -15.26 45.70
CA GLY A 49 5.43 -15.02 46.48
C GLY A 49 5.38 -13.68 47.22
N ASN A 50 6.33 -12.77 46.95
CA ASN A 50 6.39 -11.43 47.52
C ASN A 50 6.14 -10.38 46.42
N PRO A 51 4.89 -10.20 45.95
CA PRO A 51 4.58 -9.22 44.92
C PRO A 51 4.90 -7.81 45.43
N ILE A 52 5.64 -7.06 44.63
CA ILE A 52 6.00 -5.67 44.90
C ILE A 52 4.93 -4.77 44.28
N ASP A 53 4.43 -3.82 45.08
CA ASP A 53 3.51 -2.77 44.61
C ASP A 53 4.21 -1.83 43.62
N ASP A 54 3.51 -1.45 42.55
CA ASP A 54 4.03 -0.56 41.52
C ASP A 54 4.30 0.87 42.01
N THR A 55 3.72 1.25 43.16
CA THR A 55 3.99 2.52 43.85
C THR A 55 5.36 2.59 44.52
N ILE A 56 6.08 1.46 44.63
CA ILE A 56 7.42 1.42 45.22
C ILE A 56 8.47 1.67 44.15
N ASP A 57 9.24 2.74 44.36
CA ASP A 57 10.37 3.10 43.50
C ASP A 57 11.63 2.31 43.85
N PHE A 58 12.33 1.88 42.81
CA PHE A 58 13.63 1.22 42.90
C PHE A 58 14.64 1.99 42.05
N SER A 59 15.86 2.09 42.54
CA SER A 59 17.00 2.57 41.76
C SER A 59 18.10 1.52 41.76
N VAL A 60 18.79 1.40 40.63
CA VAL A 60 19.98 0.56 40.52
C VAL A 60 21.18 1.50 40.49
N ASN A 61 22.27 1.10 41.15
CA ASN A 61 23.56 1.73 40.98
C ASN A 61 24.45 0.72 40.25
N LEU A 62 24.62 0.88 38.94
CA LEU A 62 25.53 0.06 38.15
C LEU A 62 26.86 0.80 37.96
N SER A 63 27.96 0.18 38.38
CA SER A 63 29.30 0.70 38.12
C SER A 63 29.65 0.55 36.63
N PRO A 64 29.84 1.65 35.87
CA PRO A 64 30.19 1.60 34.45
C PRO A 64 31.54 0.92 34.19
N GLN A 65 32.41 0.92 35.20
CA GLN A 65 33.73 0.30 35.14
C GLN A 65 33.63 -1.19 35.42
N THR A 66 33.11 -1.57 36.58
CA THR A 66 33.25 -2.96 37.05
C THR A 66 32.06 -3.85 36.71
N GLY A 67 30.92 -3.27 36.29
CA GLY A 67 29.67 -3.99 36.11
C GLY A 67 29.02 -4.45 37.43
N ILE A 68 29.61 -4.08 38.57
CA ILE A 68 29.04 -4.35 39.89
C ILE A 68 27.81 -3.48 40.05
N PHE A 69 26.70 -4.07 40.48
CA PHE A 69 25.45 -3.37 40.70
C PHE A 69 24.91 -3.59 42.11
N ARG A 70 24.12 -2.62 42.58
CA ARG A 70 23.27 -2.74 43.79
C ARG A 70 21.87 -2.20 43.49
N ILE A 71 20.86 -2.88 44.02
CA ILE A 71 19.45 -2.52 43.88
C ILE A 71 19.02 -1.88 45.19
N PHE A 72 18.49 -0.66 45.10
CA PHE A 72 18.00 0.10 46.24
C PHE A 72 16.50 0.30 46.14
N ARG A 73 15.78 0.00 47.23
CA ARG A 73 14.41 0.45 47.44
C ARG A 73 14.43 1.89 47.94
N ILE A 74 13.62 2.76 47.35
CA ILE A 74 13.44 4.14 47.78
C ILE A 74 12.27 4.20 48.76
N GLU A 75 12.51 4.68 49.97
CA GLU A 75 11.49 4.92 50.99
C GLU A 75 10.83 6.30 50.81
N GLU A 76 9.66 6.51 51.43
CA GLU A 76 8.91 7.78 51.37
C GLU A 76 9.72 9.00 51.87
N ASN A 77 10.70 8.76 52.74
CA ASN A 77 11.63 9.76 53.27
C ASN A 77 12.82 10.06 52.32
N GLY A 78 12.89 9.40 51.16
CA GLY A 78 13.98 9.50 50.18
C GLY A 78 15.20 8.63 50.48
N ASN A 79 15.21 7.85 51.57
CA ASN A 79 16.31 6.96 51.92
C ASN A 79 16.37 5.76 50.98
N LYS A 80 17.59 5.30 50.71
CA LYS A 80 17.88 4.16 49.84
C LYS A 80 18.31 2.96 50.68
N VAL A 81 17.51 1.90 50.69
CA VAL A 81 17.82 0.64 51.37
C VAL A 81 18.29 -0.39 50.35
N ASP A 82 19.47 -0.96 50.55
CA ASP A 82 20.00 -2.03 49.69
C ASP A 82 19.15 -3.29 49.88
N VAL A 83 18.56 -3.75 48.79
CA VAL A 83 17.67 -4.93 48.73
C VAL A 83 18.19 -5.98 47.75
N THR A 84 19.47 -5.91 47.37
CA THR A 84 20.08 -6.81 46.39
C THR A 84 20.05 -8.26 46.89
N PRO A 85 19.32 -9.19 46.23
CA PRO A 85 19.24 -10.56 46.72
C PRO A 85 20.56 -11.31 46.55
N PRO A 86 20.91 -12.21 47.49
CA PRO A 86 22.06 -13.09 47.32
C PRO A 86 21.87 -13.99 46.09
N GLY A 87 22.90 -14.10 45.25
CA GLY A 87 22.86 -14.93 44.04
C GLY A 87 22.11 -14.31 42.85
N PHE A 88 21.60 -13.08 42.95
CA PHE A 88 20.89 -12.39 41.85
C PHE A 88 21.76 -12.13 40.61
N GLY A 89 23.08 -12.24 40.74
CA GLY A 89 24.04 -12.00 39.66
C GLY A 89 23.78 -12.79 38.37
N ARG A 90 23.26 -14.03 38.46
CA ARG A 90 22.92 -14.83 37.25
C ARG A 90 21.73 -14.24 36.49
N ILE A 91 20.67 -13.85 37.21
CA ILE A 91 19.47 -13.23 36.62
C ILE A 91 19.89 -11.89 36.01
N ALA A 92 20.65 -11.10 36.75
CA ALA A 92 21.17 -9.82 36.29
C ALA A 92 22.01 -9.93 35.01
N ALA A 93 22.91 -10.92 34.90
CA ALA A 93 23.70 -11.13 33.70
C ALA A 93 22.83 -11.50 32.49
N GLN A 94 21.81 -12.36 32.67
CA GLN A 94 20.87 -12.72 31.60
C GLN A 94 20.03 -11.53 31.15
N THR A 95 19.54 -10.74 32.10
CA THR A 95 18.81 -9.51 31.82
C THR A 95 19.67 -8.48 31.10
N ALA A 96 20.91 -8.26 31.55
CA ALA A 96 21.84 -7.35 30.90
C ALA A 96 22.10 -7.76 29.44
N LYS A 97 22.35 -9.06 29.19
CA LYS A 97 22.48 -9.58 27.83
C LYS A 97 21.24 -9.28 26.98
N GLN A 98 20.05 -9.54 27.50
CA GLN A 98 18.80 -9.29 26.77
C GLN A 98 18.62 -7.80 26.44
N VAL A 99 18.89 -6.92 27.39
CA VAL A 99 18.81 -5.47 27.20
C VAL A 99 19.83 -4.98 26.16
N ILE A 100 21.06 -5.48 26.24
CA ILE A 100 22.11 -5.16 25.26
C ILE A 100 21.68 -5.64 23.87
N ASP A 101 21.22 -6.89 23.72
CA ASP A 101 20.75 -7.44 22.45
C ASP A 101 19.57 -6.59 21.89
N GLN A 102 18.67 -6.11 22.75
CA GLN A 102 17.59 -5.19 22.38
C GLN A 102 18.12 -3.84 21.89
N LYS A 103 19.05 -3.22 22.62
CA LYS A 103 19.64 -1.93 22.25
C LYS A 103 20.40 -2.00 20.92
N ILE A 104 21.13 -3.09 20.69
CA ILE A 104 21.79 -3.35 19.41
C ILE A 104 20.74 -3.38 18.28
N THR A 105 19.67 -4.14 18.46
CA THR A 105 18.61 -4.27 17.45
C THR A 105 17.87 -2.94 17.20
N GLU A 106 17.66 -2.13 18.25
CA GLU A 106 17.06 -0.80 18.15
C GLU A 106 17.93 0.15 17.32
N ALA A 107 19.21 0.24 17.64
CA ALA A 107 20.15 1.11 16.92
C ALA A 107 20.34 0.67 15.46
N GLU A 108 20.42 -0.64 15.19
CA GLU A 108 20.44 -1.16 13.83
C GLU A 108 19.18 -0.75 13.06
N ARG A 109 18.00 -0.89 13.68
CA ARG A 109 16.72 -0.48 13.08
C ARG A 109 16.71 1.02 12.76
N GLU A 110 17.17 1.88 13.68
CA GLU A 110 17.20 3.33 13.45
C GLU A 110 18.10 3.72 12.28
N ASN A 111 19.30 3.13 12.21
CA ASN A 111 20.22 3.35 11.09
C ASN A 111 19.62 2.91 9.76
N ILE A 112 18.95 1.74 9.73
CA ILE A 112 18.28 1.25 8.53
C ILE A 112 17.13 2.18 8.13
N ILE A 113 16.30 2.61 9.09
CA ILE A 113 15.17 3.50 8.83
C ILE A 113 15.64 4.84 8.26
N ALA A 114 16.77 5.37 8.71
CA ALA A 114 17.38 6.56 8.13
C ALA A 114 17.70 6.35 6.63
N GLU A 115 18.21 5.18 6.24
CA GLU A 115 18.49 4.82 4.83
C GLU A 115 17.21 4.74 3.97
N TYR A 116 16.06 4.46 4.57
CA TYR A 116 14.79 4.30 3.87
C TYR A 116 13.96 5.58 3.77
N ARG A 117 14.29 6.63 4.51
CA ARG A 117 13.58 7.93 4.43
C ARG A 117 13.58 8.50 3.00
N ASP A 118 14.72 8.43 2.33
CA ASP A 118 14.87 8.94 0.96
C ASP A 118 14.19 8.04 -0.09
N LYS A 119 13.71 6.86 0.32
CA LYS A 119 13.05 5.88 -0.54
C LYS A 119 11.52 5.90 -0.39
N ILE A 120 10.98 6.77 0.46
CA ILE A 120 9.52 6.99 0.54
C ILE A 120 9.01 7.43 -0.83
N GLY A 121 7.88 6.86 -1.26
CA GLY A 121 7.30 7.06 -2.58
C GLY A 121 7.87 6.13 -3.66
N THR A 122 8.84 5.27 -3.36
CA THR A 122 9.40 4.31 -4.33
C THR A 122 8.81 2.92 -4.20
N LEU A 123 8.97 2.10 -5.26
CA LEU A 123 8.55 0.70 -5.26
C LEU A 123 9.65 -0.21 -4.70
N ILE A 124 9.27 -1.16 -3.87
CA ILE A 124 10.16 -2.14 -3.26
C ILE A 124 9.55 -3.54 -3.32
N TYR A 125 10.35 -4.51 -3.73
CA TYR A 125 9.96 -5.92 -3.60
C TYR A 125 10.14 -6.38 -2.16
N GLY A 126 9.16 -7.10 -1.64
CA GLY A 126 9.21 -7.72 -0.32
C GLY A 126 8.62 -9.12 -0.31
N ASN A 127 9.05 -9.92 0.67
CA ASN A 127 8.52 -11.27 0.89
C ASN A 127 7.57 -11.25 2.07
N ILE A 128 6.40 -11.87 1.93
CA ILE A 128 5.44 -11.95 3.03
C ILE A 128 5.96 -12.92 4.10
N LEU A 129 6.26 -12.40 5.30
CA LEU A 129 6.81 -13.20 6.40
C LEU A 129 5.72 -13.70 7.35
N ARG A 130 4.75 -12.83 7.65
CA ARG A 130 3.66 -13.12 8.59
C ARG A 130 2.39 -12.41 8.16
N ILE A 131 1.26 -13.09 8.31
CA ILE A 131 -0.08 -12.53 8.08
C ILE A 131 -0.80 -12.51 9.42
N GLU A 132 -1.21 -11.33 9.87
CA GLU A 132 -2.04 -11.14 11.05
C GLU A 132 -3.40 -10.56 10.63
N SER A 133 -4.37 -10.57 11.55
CA SER A 133 -5.71 -10.04 11.27
C SER A 133 -5.72 -8.55 10.93
N SER A 134 -4.82 -7.75 11.54
CA SER A 134 -4.78 -6.29 11.37
C SER A 134 -3.73 -5.80 10.36
N LYS A 135 -2.69 -6.60 10.10
CA LYS A 135 -1.55 -6.22 9.27
C LYS A 135 -0.81 -7.43 8.70
N ILE A 136 0.01 -7.18 7.68
CA ILE A 136 0.93 -8.18 7.13
C ILE A 136 2.35 -7.67 7.35
N ILE A 137 3.23 -8.55 7.81
CA ILE A 137 4.66 -8.27 8.00
C ILE A 137 5.40 -8.74 6.76
N ILE A 138 6.17 -7.85 6.17
CA ILE A 138 6.85 -8.04 4.90
C ILE A 138 8.35 -7.84 5.12
N GLY A 139 9.15 -8.84 4.77
CA GLY A 139 10.61 -8.73 4.77
C GLY A 139 11.07 -7.93 3.56
N ILE A 140 11.81 -6.85 3.80
CA ILE A 140 12.38 -5.96 2.78
C ILE A 140 13.89 -5.82 3.00
N ASN A 141 14.68 -6.45 2.14
CA ASN A 141 16.15 -6.47 2.21
C ASN A 141 16.71 -6.66 3.64
N LYS A 142 17.04 -5.56 4.33
CA LYS A 142 17.69 -5.54 5.65
C LYS A 142 16.72 -5.39 6.84
N THR A 143 15.43 -5.18 6.62
CA THR A 143 14.45 -4.92 7.68
C THR A 143 13.06 -5.45 7.33
N GLU A 144 12.08 -5.14 8.17
CA GLU A 144 10.68 -5.47 7.99
C GLU A 144 9.86 -4.20 7.73
N GLY A 145 8.90 -4.32 6.83
CA GLY A 145 7.82 -3.35 6.61
C GLY A 145 6.48 -3.94 7.02
N ILE A 146 5.52 -3.05 7.24
CA ILE A 146 4.15 -3.39 7.63
C ILE A 146 3.23 -2.98 6.50
N LEU A 147 2.30 -3.86 6.11
CA LEU A 147 1.19 -3.57 5.23
C LEU A 147 -0.12 -3.58 6.05
N PRO A 148 -0.59 -2.41 6.52
CA PRO A 148 -1.83 -2.29 7.30
C PRO A 148 -3.05 -2.72 6.52
N LYS A 149 -4.13 -3.12 7.21
CA LYS A 149 -5.38 -3.55 6.55
C LYS A 149 -5.96 -2.52 5.58
N ALA A 150 -5.82 -1.23 5.87
CA ALA A 150 -6.30 -0.14 5.03
C ALA A 150 -5.50 0.00 3.71
N GLU A 151 -4.25 -0.47 3.70
CA GLU A 151 -3.34 -0.39 2.55
C GLU A 151 -3.27 -1.71 1.74
N GLN A 152 -4.02 -2.73 2.20
CA GLN A 152 -4.21 -3.99 1.51
C GLN A 152 -5.32 -3.88 0.45
N VAL A 153 -5.20 -4.69 -0.59
CA VAL A 153 -6.26 -4.82 -1.59
C VAL A 153 -7.24 -5.93 -1.17
N ARG A 154 -8.53 -5.61 -1.10
CA ARG A 154 -9.57 -6.47 -0.49
C ARG A 154 -9.67 -7.86 -1.14
N ASN A 155 -9.52 -7.93 -2.46
CA ASN A 155 -9.70 -9.15 -3.25
C ASN A 155 -8.37 -9.79 -3.68
N GLN A 156 -7.27 -9.42 -3.02
CA GLN A 156 -5.96 -10.01 -3.28
C GLN A 156 -5.64 -11.10 -2.26
N GLU A 157 -5.21 -12.25 -2.76
CA GLU A 157 -4.66 -13.30 -1.91
C GLU A 157 -3.21 -12.99 -1.53
N TYR A 158 -2.96 -12.99 -0.22
CA TYR A 158 -1.64 -12.83 0.37
C TYR A 158 -1.18 -14.18 0.89
N GLU A 159 -0.08 -14.69 0.34
CA GLU A 159 0.49 -16.00 0.68
C GLU A 159 1.83 -15.84 1.39
N LEU A 160 2.04 -16.60 2.46
CA LEU A 160 3.32 -16.64 3.18
C LEU A 160 4.45 -17.06 2.22
N GLY A 161 5.59 -16.38 2.32
CA GLY A 161 6.75 -16.59 1.46
C GLY A 161 6.65 -15.99 0.06
N SER A 162 5.46 -15.54 -0.38
CA SER A 162 5.32 -14.94 -1.70
C SER A 162 6.06 -13.60 -1.78
N ARG A 163 6.74 -13.38 -2.92
CA ARG A 163 7.39 -12.11 -3.25
C ARG A 163 6.42 -11.24 -4.02
N LYS A 164 6.17 -10.03 -3.54
CA LYS A 164 5.30 -9.05 -4.20
C LYS A 164 5.95 -7.66 -4.19
N LEU A 165 5.45 -6.79 -5.05
CA LEU A 165 5.87 -5.40 -5.13
C LEU A 165 4.96 -4.51 -4.27
N PHE A 166 5.56 -3.56 -3.57
CA PHE A 166 4.86 -2.63 -2.68
C PHE A 166 5.36 -1.21 -2.89
N LEU A 167 4.50 -0.22 -2.66
CA LEU A 167 4.89 1.17 -2.47
C LEU A 167 5.41 1.34 -1.04
N MET A 168 6.57 1.98 -0.88
CA MET A 168 7.00 2.51 0.41
C MET A 168 6.23 3.80 0.69
N LYS A 169 5.12 3.70 1.43
CA LYS A 169 4.18 4.80 1.61
C LYS A 169 4.67 5.83 2.62
N ASP A 170 5.14 5.37 3.78
CA ASP A 170 5.54 6.26 4.86
C ASP A 170 6.40 5.54 5.91
N ILE A 171 6.94 6.28 6.88
CA ILE A 171 7.58 5.75 8.08
C ILE A 171 6.91 6.37 9.29
N VAL A 172 6.13 5.56 10.02
CA VAL A 172 5.29 6.01 11.13
C VAL A 172 5.86 5.50 12.45
N GLU A 173 5.92 6.37 13.44
CA GLU A 173 6.28 6.00 14.81
C GLU A 173 5.04 5.48 15.56
N ASP A 174 5.16 4.29 16.13
CA ASP A 174 4.12 3.68 16.95
C ASP A 174 4.04 4.39 18.30
N GLU A 175 2.90 5.01 18.61
CA GLU A 175 2.73 5.84 19.81
C GLU A 175 2.95 5.09 21.13
N LEU A 176 2.67 3.78 21.15
CA LEU A 176 2.76 2.97 22.37
C LEU A 176 4.19 2.47 22.60
N THR A 177 4.91 2.18 21.52
CA THR A 177 6.22 1.53 21.59
C THR A 177 7.38 2.45 21.21
N GLY A 178 7.12 3.64 20.65
CA GLY A 178 8.11 4.55 20.08
C GLY A 178 8.82 4.00 18.84
N LYS A 179 8.38 2.84 18.32
CA LYS A 179 9.07 2.15 17.22
C LYS A 179 8.64 2.74 15.89
N LYS A 180 9.64 3.16 15.10
CA LYS A 180 9.42 3.55 13.71
C LYS A 180 9.19 2.31 12.85
N ASN A 181 8.10 2.31 12.09
CA ASN A 181 7.68 1.24 11.21
C ASN A 181 7.60 1.76 9.78
N ILE A 182 8.16 1.00 8.84
CA ILE A 182 8.02 1.28 7.41
C ILE A 182 6.63 0.81 6.97
N ILE A 183 5.79 1.74 6.54
CA ILE A 183 4.44 1.46 6.04
C ILE A 183 4.52 1.22 4.54
N LEU A 184 4.04 0.06 4.13
CA LEU A 184 3.94 -0.37 2.75
C LEU A 184 2.49 -0.28 2.28
N SER A 185 2.29 -0.12 0.97
CA SER A 185 0.97 -0.10 0.36
C SER A 185 0.91 -0.78 -1.00
N GLN A 186 -0.22 -1.43 -1.27
CA GLN A 186 -0.62 -1.84 -2.62
C GLN A 186 -1.92 -1.16 -3.06
N ALA A 187 -2.65 -0.53 -2.14
CA ALA A 187 -3.90 0.16 -2.40
C ALA A 187 -3.72 1.62 -2.84
N ASP A 188 -2.62 2.27 -2.46
CA ASP A 188 -2.41 3.69 -2.77
C ASP A 188 -2.32 3.95 -4.27
N ARG A 189 -2.87 5.06 -4.77
CA ARG A 189 -2.78 5.44 -6.19
C ARG A 189 -1.34 5.69 -6.64
N GLU A 190 -0.47 6.11 -5.71
CA GLU A 190 0.95 6.34 -6.01
C GLU A 190 1.67 5.02 -6.39
N PHE A 191 1.17 3.87 -5.94
CA PHE A 191 1.67 2.57 -6.40
C PHE A 191 1.54 2.43 -7.92
N VAL A 192 0.38 2.82 -8.48
CA VAL A 192 0.14 2.78 -9.93
C VAL A 192 1.01 3.82 -10.63
N HIS A 193 1.09 5.04 -10.09
CA HIS A 193 1.94 6.10 -10.64
C HIS A 193 3.39 5.62 -10.82
N GLN A 194 3.97 5.04 -9.76
CA GLN A 194 5.34 4.53 -9.81
C GLN A 194 5.52 3.33 -10.75
N LEU A 195 4.49 2.49 -10.93
CA LEU A 195 4.54 1.41 -11.92
C LEU A 195 4.67 1.97 -13.34
N PHE A 196 3.91 3.02 -13.66
CA PHE A 196 4.03 3.71 -14.96
C PHE A 196 5.38 4.40 -15.12
N VAL A 197 5.88 5.08 -14.08
CA VAL A 197 7.24 5.69 -14.09
C VAL A 197 8.30 4.63 -14.37
N ARG A 198 8.15 3.42 -13.82
CA ARG A 198 9.08 2.30 -14.03
C ARG A 198 8.99 1.70 -15.43
N GLU A 199 7.78 1.54 -15.96
CA GLU A 199 7.53 0.80 -17.21
C GLU A 199 7.57 1.68 -18.47
N VAL A 200 7.24 2.97 -18.36
CA VAL A 200 7.06 3.89 -19.49
C VAL A 200 8.17 4.96 -19.48
N PRO A 201 9.16 4.87 -20.39
CA PRO A 201 10.28 5.81 -20.44
C PRO A 201 9.87 7.27 -20.57
N GLU A 202 8.80 7.53 -21.33
CA GLU A 202 8.27 8.87 -21.57
C GLU A 202 7.64 9.48 -20.30
N VAL A 203 7.13 8.64 -19.39
CA VAL A 203 6.66 9.07 -18.05
C VAL A 203 7.86 9.34 -17.14
N SER A 204 8.87 8.46 -17.17
CA SER A 204 10.11 8.63 -16.41
C SER A 204 10.87 9.91 -16.79
N SER A 205 10.93 10.25 -18.08
CA SER A 205 11.56 11.50 -18.56
C SER A 205 10.72 12.76 -18.32
N GLY A 206 9.46 12.59 -17.89
CA GLY A 206 8.50 13.69 -17.71
C GLY A 206 7.96 14.28 -19.01
N THR A 207 8.18 13.62 -20.16
CA THR A 207 7.60 13.99 -21.45
C THR A 207 6.09 13.73 -21.47
N VAL A 208 5.67 12.60 -20.92
CA VAL A 208 4.28 12.24 -20.64
C VAL A 208 4.04 12.39 -19.14
N ILE A 209 2.96 13.06 -18.75
CA ILE A 209 2.57 13.26 -17.36
C ILE A 209 1.30 12.46 -17.10
N LEU A 210 1.23 11.80 -15.94
CA LEU A 210 -0.01 11.26 -15.41
C LEU A 210 -0.71 12.36 -14.61
N GLU A 211 -1.53 13.17 -15.28
CA GLU A 211 -2.19 14.35 -14.70
C GLU A 211 -3.09 13.98 -13.53
N LYS A 212 -3.88 12.91 -13.69
CA LYS A 212 -4.80 12.45 -12.64
C LYS A 212 -4.92 10.93 -12.64
N ILE A 213 -5.05 10.37 -11.44
CA ILE A 213 -5.27 8.94 -11.22
C ILE A 213 -6.45 8.78 -10.26
N ALA A 214 -7.50 8.12 -10.74
CA ALA A 214 -8.62 7.69 -9.93
C ALA A 214 -8.58 6.16 -9.82
N ARG A 215 -8.49 5.64 -8.59
CA ARG A 215 -8.24 4.23 -8.34
C ARG A 215 -9.27 3.62 -7.39
N SER A 216 -9.74 2.45 -7.75
CA SER A 216 -10.51 1.51 -6.94
C SER A 216 -9.66 0.23 -6.83
N PRO A 217 -8.85 0.09 -5.77
CA PRO A 217 -7.80 -0.92 -5.71
C PRO A 217 -8.34 -2.35 -5.84
N GLY A 218 -7.73 -3.14 -6.72
CA GLY A 218 -8.13 -4.52 -7.01
C GLY A 218 -9.23 -4.66 -8.06
N GLU A 219 -9.88 -3.57 -8.46
CA GLU A 219 -11.03 -3.57 -9.36
C GLU A 219 -10.74 -2.78 -10.64
N ARG A 220 -10.55 -1.46 -10.52
CA ARG A 220 -10.33 -0.58 -11.67
C ARG A 220 -9.58 0.70 -11.33
N THR A 221 -8.71 1.13 -12.24
CA THR A 221 -8.01 2.41 -12.19
C THR A 221 -8.16 3.16 -13.52
N LYS A 222 -8.44 4.45 -13.45
CA LYS A 222 -8.37 5.36 -14.59
C LYS A 222 -7.16 6.29 -14.45
N VAL A 223 -6.37 6.38 -15.49
CA VAL A 223 -5.16 7.21 -15.56
C VAL A 223 -5.32 8.21 -16.71
N ALA A 224 -5.42 9.49 -16.37
CA ALA A 224 -5.49 10.58 -17.33
C ALA A 224 -4.07 11.06 -17.65
N VAL A 225 -3.69 11.01 -18.93
CA VAL A 225 -2.32 11.30 -19.39
C VAL A 225 -2.27 12.47 -20.35
N PHE A 226 -1.21 13.26 -20.24
CA PHE A 226 -0.94 14.42 -21.09
C PHE A 226 0.50 14.36 -21.62
N SER A 227 0.76 14.91 -22.81
CA SER A 227 2.13 15.06 -23.31
C SER A 227 2.53 16.53 -23.36
N LYS A 228 3.68 16.85 -22.78
CA LYS A 228 4.29 18.20 -22.87
C LYS A 228 4.87 18.50 -24.25
N GLN A 229 5.13 17.47 -25.05
CA GLN A 229 5.83 17.59 -26.32
C GLN A 229 4.88 17.28 -27.47
N ALA A 230 4.80 18.22 -28.42
CA ALA A 230 4.01 18.03 -29.63
C ALA A 230 4.52 16.83 -30.45
N GLY A 231 3.59 16.05 -30.99
CA GLY A 231 3.89 14.87 -31.81
C GLY A 231 4.10 13.57 -31.01
N ILE A 232 4.04 13.62 -29.67
CA ILE A 232 4.06 12.42 -28.84
C ILE A 232 2.64 12.10 -28.39
N ASP A 233 2.18 10.88 -28.71
CA ASP A 233 0.90 10.37 -28.24
C ASP A 233 1.06 9.80 -26.81
N PRO A 234 0.50 10.46 -25.77
CA PRO A 234 0.68 10.02 -24.40
C PRO A 234 -0.05 8.70 -24.10
N VAL A 235 -1.20 8.44 -24.73
CA VAL A 235 -1.97 7.21 -24.53
C VAL A 235 -1.24 6.04 -25.18
N GLY A 236 -0.83 6.19 -26.45
CA GLY A 236 -0.06 5.18 -27.16
C GLY A 236 1.28 4.86 -26.49
N SER A 237 1.97 5.87 -25.93
CA SER A 237 3.22 5.69 -25.19
C SER A 237 3.03 4.82 -23.94
N CYS A 238 1.94 5.03 -23.20
CA CYS A 238 1.61 4.25 -22.01
C CYS A 238 1.16 2.82 -22.34
N ILE A 239 0.43 2.63 -23.44
CA ILE A 239 -0.04 1.31 -23.88
C ILE A 239 1.13 0.47 -24.43
N GLY A 240 2.01 1.09 -25.22
CA GLY A 240 3.10 0.42 -25.91
C GLY A 240 2.63 -0.41 -27.11
N GLN A 241 3.59 -0.95 -27.87
CA GLN A 241 3.29 -1.76 -29.05
C GLN A 241 2.46 -2.99 -28.67
N LYS A 242 1.28 -3.16 -29.27
CA LYS A 242 0.33 -4.25 -28.96
C LYS A 242 -0.04 -4.34 -27.47
N GLY A 243 0.07 -3.24 -26.71
CA GLY A 243 -0.27 -3.22 -25.29
C GLY A 243 0.79 -3.81 -24.36
N THR A 244 2.02 -4.05 -24.82
CA THR A 244 3.03 -4.73 -23.99
C THR A 244 3.32 -4.02 -22.67
N ARG A 245 3.47 -2.69 -22.69
CA ARG A 245 3.80 -1.89 -21.49
C ARG A 245 2.64 -1.90 -20.49
N ILE A 246 1.41 -1.65 -20.97
CA ILE A 246 0.25 -1.68 -20.06
C ILE A 246 0.03 -3.07 -19.48
N GLN A 247 0.32 -4.13 -20.23
CA GLN A 247 0.25 -5.50 -19.70
C GLN A 247 1.32 -5.75 -18.62
N SER A 248 2.54 -5.25 -18.77
CA SER A 248 3.56 -5.31 -17.71
C SER A 248 3.07 -4.64 -16.42
N VAL A 249 2.43 -3.46 -16.52
CA VAL A 249 1.83 -2.77 -15.37
C VAL A 249 0.70 -3.60 -14.76
N LEU A 250 -0.23 -4.11 -15.58
CA LEU A 250 -1.36 -4.93 -15.15
C LEU A 250 -0.91 -6.20 -14.41
N ASN A 251 0.18 -6.83 -14.86
CA ASN A 251 0.73 -8.04 -14.24
C ASN A 251 1.29 -7.79 -12.83
N GLU A 252 1.67 -6.55 -12.52
CA GLU A 252 2.15 -6.14 -11.19
C GLU A 252 1.01 -5.63 -10.30
N LEU A 253 -0.15 -5.34 -10.89
CA LEU A 253 -1.30 -4.93 -10.12
C LEU A 253 -1.90 -6.09 -9.33
N PRO A 254 -2.37 -5.81 -8.11
CA PRO A 254 -3.01 -6.81 -7.28
C PRO A 254 -4.39 -7.22 -7.83
N GLY A 255 -4.67 -8.53 -7.82
CA GLY A 255 -5.98 -9.06 -8.21
C GLY A 255 -6.22 -9.01 -9.72
N HIS A 256 -7.44 -8.63 -10.12
CA HIS A 256 -7.84 -8.48 -11.53
C HIS A 256 -8.12 -7.02 -11.88
N GLU A 257 -7.38 -6.11 -11.23
CA GLU A 257 -7.55 -4.67 -11.42
C GLU A 257 -7.36 -4.29 -12.90
N LYS A 258 -8.37 -3.65 -13.49
CA LYS A 258 -8.31 -3.14 -14.87
C LYS A 258 -7.77 -1.72 -14.89
N ILE A 259 -6.98 -1.37 -15.90
CA ILE A 259 -6.53 0.01 -16.11
C ILE A 259 -7.12 0.56 -17.40
N ASP A 260 -7.72 1.75 -17.32
CA ASP A 260 -8.02 2.60 -18.48
C ASP A 260 -7.02 3.75 -18.53
N VAL A 261 -6.28 3.86 -19.62
CA VAL A 261 -5.46 5.04 -19.91
C VAL A 261 -6.24 5.93 -20.86
N ILE A 262 -6.48 7.18 -20.46
CA ILE A 262 -7.29 8.14 -21.21
C ILE A 262 -6.53 9.44 -21.45
N LEU A 263 -6.87 10.16 -22.51
CA LEU A 263 -6.26 11.46 -22.80
C LEU A 263 -6.82 12.52 -21.84
N PHE A 264 -5.93 13.21 -21.12
CA PHE A 264 -6.28 14.40 -20.38
C PHE A 264 -6.53 15.58 -21.32
N SER A 265 -7.55 16.38 -21.04
CA SER A 265 -7.81 17.63 -21.75
C SER A 265 -8.09 18.74 -20.74
N THR A 266 -7.57 19.94 -21.02
CA THR A 266 -7.91 21.15 -20.27
C THR A 266 -9.32 21.64 -20.59
N ASN A 267 -9.87 21.23 -21.74
CA ASN A 267 -11.28 21.43 -22.06
C ASN A 267 -12.11 20.40 -21.29
N LEU A 268 -12.87 20.88 -20.31
CA LEU A 268 -13.63 20.03 -19.41
C LEU A 268 -14.64 19.15 -20.15
N ASP A 269 -15.30 19.65 -21.20
CA ASP A 269 -16.28 18.88 -21.96
C ASP A 269 -15.65 17.68 -22.65
N GLN A 270 -14.49 17.90 -23.29
CA GLN A 270 -13.73 16.81 -23.87
C GLN A 270 -13.26 15.84 -22.80
N PHE A 271 -12.79 16.34 -21.66
CA PHE A 271 -12.28 15.49 -20.59
C PHE A 271 -13.38 14.64 -19.94
N ILE A 272 -14.60 15.17 -19.76
CA ILE A 272 -15.77 14.42 -19.29
C ILE A 272 -16.05 13.23 -20.22
N VAL A 273 -16.06 13.47 -21.54
CA VAL A 273 -16.29 12.41 -22.53
C VAL A 273 -15.20 11.34 -22.44
N GLN A 274 -13.92 11.74 -22.33
CA GLN A 274 -12.81 10.80 -22.18
C GLN A 274 -12.87 10.02 -20.86
N ALA A 275 -13.24 10.67 -19.76
CA ALA A 275 -13.31 10.06 -18.42
C ALA A 275 -14.32 8.91 -18.35
N LEU A 276 -15.42 8.98 -19.13
CA LEU A 276 -16.46 7.96 -19.20
C LEU A 276 -16.13 6.79 -20.14
N SER A 277 -15.00 6.83 -20.86
CA SER A 277 -14.49 5.69 -21.64
C SER A 277 -14.51 4.41 -20.80
N PRO A 278 -15.03 3.28 -21.32
CA PRO A 278 -15.25 2.96 -22.73
C PRO A 278 -16.61 3.37 -23.32
N ALA A 279 -17.49 4.03 -22.56
CA ALA A 279 -18.80 4.43 -23.07
C ALA A 279 -18.68 5.42 -24.23
N GLN A 280 -19.47 5.20 -25.29
CA GLN A 280 -19.43 6.00 -26.52
C GLN A 280 -20.63 6.94 -26.64
N GLU A 281 -20.53 7.91 -27.55
CA GLU A 281 -21.60 8.88 -27.86
C GLU A 281 -22.13 9.66 -26.64
N VAL A 282 -21.25 9.92 -25.67
CA VAL A 282 -21.53 10.75 -24.50
C VAL A 282 -21.82 12.19 -24.93
N ARG A 283 -22.97 12.74 -24.51
CA ARG A 283 -23.35 14.13 -24.72
C ARG A 283 -23.53 14.83 -23.38
N ILE A 284 -22.97 16.01 -23.22
CA ILE A 284 -23.16 16.81 -22.01
C ILE A 284 -24.49 17.54 -22.12
N VAL A 285 -25.33 17.40 -21.10
CA VAL A 285 -26.67 17.99 -21.03
C VAL A 285 -26.64 19.27 -20.20
N SER A 286 -26.00 19.20 -19.03
CA SER A 286 -25.78 20.32 -18.14
C SER A 286 -24.49 20.16 -17.37
N GLN A 287 -23.93 21.30 -16.96
CA GLN A 287 -22.69 21.38 -16.21
C GLN A 287 -22.85 22.47 -15.15
N ASP A 288 -22.91 22.04 -13.90
CA ASP A 288 -22.89 22.88 -12.71
C ASP A 288 -21.53 22.72 -12.01
N ASP A 289 -21.25 23.55 -11.00
CA ASP A 289 -19.94 23.57 -10.34
C ASP A 289 -19.54 22.21 -9.75
N ASN A 290 -20.50 21.51 -9.12
CA ASN A 290 -20.25 20.23 -8.44
C ASN A 290 -20.76 19.00 -9.21
N LYS A 291 -21.61 19.20 -10.23
CA LYS A 291 -22.35 18.11 -10.88
C LYS A 291 -22.39 18.30 -12.39
N VAL A 292 -22.25 17.20 -13.13
CA VAL A 292 -22.40 17.14 -14.58
C VAL A 292 -23.47 16.12 -14.92
N THR A 293 -24.41 16.47 -15.79
CA THR A 293 -25.37 15.51 -16.34
C THR A 293 -24.99 15.20 -17.77
N VAL A 294 -24.80 13.91 -18.05
CA VAL A 294 -24.47 13.39 -19.38
C VAL A 294 -25.58 12.48 -19.88
N SER A 295 -25.79 12.48 -21.18
CA SER A 295 -26.67 11.57 -21.88
C SER A 295 -25.87 10.59 -22.73
N VAL A 296 -26.18 9.30 -22.61
CA VAL A 296 -25.59 8.22 -23.42
C VAL A 296 -26.70 7.43 -24.11
N PRO A 297 -26.42 6.76 -25.24
CA PRO A 297 -27.35 5.80 -25.80
C PRO A 297 -27.74 4.71 -24.80
N GLU A 298 -28.96 4.18 -24.89
CA GLU A 298 -29.48 3.16 -23.97
C GLU A 298 -28.59 1.90 -23.89
N ASP A 299 -27.98 1.50 -25.01
CA ASP A 299 -27.04 0.38 -25.09
C ASP A 299 -25.68 0.67 -24.42
N GLN A 300 -25.32 1.95 -24.26
CA GLN A 300 -24.09 2.39 -23.60
C GLN A 300 -24.29 2.69 -22.10
N LEU A 301 -25.54 2.77 -21.62
CA LEU A 301 -25.86 3.13 -20.24
C LEU A 301 -25.15 2.24 -19.22
N ALA A 302 -25.17 0.92 -19.43
CA ALA A 302 -24.52 -0.03 -18.54
C ALA A 302 -23.00 0.13 -18.50
N LEU A 303 -22.37 0.45 -19.63
CA LEU A 303 -20.92 0.70 -19.71
C LEU A 303 -20.55 2.02 -19.04
N ALA A 304 -21.37 3.06 -19.24
CA ALA A 304 -21.14 4.38 -18.67
C ALA A 304 -21.23 4.36 -17.14
N ILE A 305 -22.22 3.66 -16.57
CA ILE A 305 -22.36 3.47 -15.12
C ILE A 305 -21.25 2.55 -14.60
N GLY A 306 -21.04 1.40 -15.26
CA GLY A 306 -20.13 0.35 -14.81
C GLY A 306 -20.72 -0.52 -13.69
N ALA A 307 -20.08 -1.65 -13.40
CA ALA A 307 -20.51 -2.54 -12.32
C ALA A 307 -20.50 -1.79 -10.97
N GLY A 308 -21.64 -1.79 -10.27
CA GLY A 308 -21.77 -1.06 -9.00
C GLY A 308 -21.58 0.46 -9.10
N GLY A 309 -21.65 1.06 -10.29
CA GLY A 309 -21.39 2.50 -10.48
C GLY A 309 -19.90 2.87 -10.48
N GLU A 310 -19.00 1.90 -10.63
CA GLU A 310 -17.57 2.16 -10.51
C GLU A 310 -17.02 3.07 -11.61
N ASN A 311 -17.46 2.89 -12.86
CA ASN A 311 -16.94 3.67 -13.98
C ASN A 311 -17.29 5.16 -13.83
N VAL A 312 -18.55 5.45 -13.53
CA VAL A 312 -19.04 6.82 -13.31
C VAL A 312 -18.39 7.47 -12.08
N ARG A 313 -18.17 6.70 -11.00
CA ARG A 313 -17.49 7.19 -9.79
C ARG A 313 -16.03 7.54 -10.05
N LEU A 314 -15.29 6.66 -10.73
CA LEU A 314 -13.89 6.93 -11.10
C LEU A 314 -13.76 8.10 -12.08
N ALA A 315 -14.67 8.20 -13.05
CA ALA A 315 -14.74 9.34 -13.95
C ALA A 315 -14.98 10.64 -13.17
N GLY A 316 -15.90 10.62 -12.19
CA GLY A 316 -16.18 11.76 -11.31
C GLY A 316 -14.96 12.22 -10.51
N TYR A 317 -14.20 11.27 -9.94
CA TYR A 317 -12.93 11.59 -9.26
C TYR A 317 -11.86 12.17 -10.18
N LEU A 318 -11.84 11.80 -11.47
CA LEU A 318 -10.90 12.43 -12.41
C LEU A 318 -11.29 13.87 -12.73
N ILE A 319 -12.58 14.16 -12.89
CA ILE A 319 -13.04 15.51 -13.23
C ILE A 319 -13.31 16.40 -12.01
N ASP A 320 -13.16 15.86 -10.81
CA ASP A 320 -13.50 16.49 -9.52
C ASP A 320 -14.97 16.96 -9.43
N ARG A 321 -15.90 16.19 -10.01
CA ARG A 321 -17.35 16.47 -10.01
C ARG A 321 -18.17 15.19 -10.01
N ASP A 322 -19.38 15.24 -9.48
CA ASP A 322 -20.33 14.14 -9.59
C ASP A 322 -20.89 14.05 -11.02
N ILE A 323 -21.05 12.83 -11.54
CA ILE A 323 -21.59 12.60 -12.88
C ILE A 323 -22.92 11.85 -12.77
N ASP A 324 -23.96 12.41 -13.36
CA ASP A 324 -25.28 11.81 -13.49
C ASP A 324 -25.51 11.39 -14.95
N ILE A 325 -25.98 10.16 -15.14
CA ILE A 325 -26.07 9.55 -16.47
C ILE A 325 -27.53 9.28 -16.81
N ILE A 326 -28.02 9.91 -17.88
CA ILE A 326 -29.35 9.64 -18.44
C ILE A 326 -29.24 8.92 -19.78
N SER A 327 -30.23 8.11 -20.13
CA SER A 327 -30.29 7.48 -21.45
C SER A 327 -31.05 8.35 -22.46
N HIS A 328 -30.70 8.22 -23.73
CA HIS A 328 -31.52 8.67 -24.85
C HIS A 328 -31.70 7.55 -25.87
N GLN A 329 -32.79 7.59 -26.64
CA GLN A 329 -33.01 6.62 -27.72
C GLN A 329 -31.89 6.74 -28.75
N ALA A 330 -31.22 5.62 -29.03
CA ALA A 330 -30.22 5.53 -30.09
C ALA A 330 -30.86 5.90 -31.43
N LYS A 331 -30.25 6.81 -32.21
CA LYS A 331 -30.70 7.07 -33.58
C LYS A 331 -30.46 5.80 -34.38
N THR A 332 -31.51 5.05 -34.68
CA THR A 332 -31.45 3.94 -35.63
C THR A 332 -30.93 4.48 -36.96
N LYS A 333 -29.71 4.09 -37.34
CA LYS A 333 -29.20 4.31 -38.70
C LYS A 333 -30.12 3.56 -39.65
N SER A 334 -31.12 4.24 -40.20
CA SER A 334 -31.90 3.74 -41.32
C SER A 334 -30.94 3.58 -42.49
N THR A 335 -30.52 2.34 -42.75
CA THR A 335 -29.88 1.94 -43.99
C THR A 335 -30.83 2.29 -45.13
N SER A 336 -30.51 3.32 -45.89
CA SER A 336 -31.16 3.65 -47.14
C SER A 336 -30.86 2.53 -48.14
N THR A 337 -31.69 1.50 -48.16
CA THR A 337 -31.67 0.47 -49.21
C THR A 337 -32.16 1.12 -50.50
N SER A 338 -31.22 1.29 -51.43
CA SER A 338 -31.46 1.64 -52.82
C SER A 338 -32.54 0.74 -53.42
N SER A 339 -33.58 1.38 -53.95
CA SER A 339 -34.64 0.78 -54.75
C SER A 339 -34.10 0.00 -55.95
N ILE A 340 -34.20 -1.32 -55.92
CA ILE A 340 -34.10 -2.16 -57.11
C ILE A 340 -35.52 -2.44 -57.62
N LYS A 341 -35.81 -1.90 -58.81
CA LYS A 341 -37.02 -2.15 -59.60
C LYS A 341 -37.14 -3.62 -59.96
N THR A 342 -38.29 -4.24 -59.67
CA THR A 342 -38.71 -5.53 -60.23
C THR A 342 -39.50 -5.32 -61.54
N PRO A 343 -39.24 -6.11 -62.60
CA PRO A 343 -40.07 -6.10 -63.80
C PRO A 343 -41.26 -7.07 -63.69
N LYS A 344 -42.41 -6.63 -64.20
CA LYS A 344 -43.64 -7.43 -64.43
C LYS A 344 -43.45 -8.46 -65.53
N LYS A 345 -43.94 -9.69 -65.33
CA LYS A 345 -44.59 -10.60 -66.32
C LYS A 345 -45.45 -11.61 -65.52
N SER A 346 -46.78 -11.48 -65.45
CA SER A 346 -47.81 -11.98 -66.38
C SER A 346 -47.75 -13.49 -66.71
N GLY A 347 -48.77 -14.25 -66.27
CA GLY A 347 -49.26 -15.38 -67.08
C GLY A 347 -49.62 -16.71 -66.38
N LYS A 348 -50.91 -16.82 -66.03
CA LYS A 348 -51.81 -17.99 -66.21
C LYS A 348 -51.64 -19.30 -65.39
N THR A 349 -52.57 -19.45 -64.44
CA THR A 349 -53.60 -20.51 -64.30
C THR A 349 -53.27 -21.99 -64.64
N LYS A 350 -53.40 -22.89 -63.65
CA LYS A 350 -54.48 -23.91 -63.55
C LYS A 350 -54.31 -24.93 -62.39
N ARG A 351 -55.34 -24.99 -61.54
CA ARG A 351 -56.16 -26.18 -61.17
C ARG A 351 -55.56 -27.32 -60.30
N VAL A 352 -55.94 -27.28 -59.01
CA VAL A 352 -56.59 -28.33 -58.17
C VAL A 352 -56.19 -29.80 -58.35
N LYS A 353 -55.74 -30.46 -57.26
CA LYS A 353 -56.38 -31.67 -56.68
C LYS A 353 -55.85 -32.05 -55.28
N LYS A 354 -56.82 -32.37 -54.41
CA LYS A 354 -56.74 -33.05 -53.11
C LYS A 354 -56.08 -34.42 -53.19
N ASN A 355 -55.40 -34.85 -52.12
CA ASN A 355 -55.74 -36.00 -51.24
C ASN A 355 -54.47 -36.38 -50.41
N LYS A 356 -54.55 -36.34 -49.08
CA LYS A 356 -54.95 -37.39 -48.12
C LYS A 356 -53.79 -38.31 -47.75
N GLU A 357 -53.57 -38.43 -46.43
CA GLU A 357 -53.17 -39.61 -45.64
C GLU A 357 -51.90 -40.35 -46.12
N THR A 358 -50.92 -40.69 -45.28
CA THR A 358 -51.07 -41.62 -44.17
C THR A 358 -49.79 -41.64 -43.32
N LYS A 359 -49.97 -41.94 -42.03
CA LYS A 359 -49.06 -42.59 -41.07
C LYS A 359 -47.95 -43.43 -41.76
N THR A 360 -46.74 -43.60 -41.23
CA THR A 360 -46.46 -44.39 -40.02
C THR A 360 -44.95 -44.43 -39.75
N LYS A 361 -44.55 -44.30 -38.47
CA LYS A 361 -43.38 -44.85 -37.75
C LYS A 361 -42.09 -45.15 -38.53
N LYS A 362 -40.97 -44.58 -38.07
CA LYS A 362 -40.10 -45.27 -37.09
C LYS A 362 -39.25 -44.25 -36.35
#